data_AF-A0A3M8V5T7-F1
#
_entry.id   AF-A0A3M8V5T7-F1
#
_cell.length_a   1.000
_cell.length_b   1.000
_cell.length_c   1.000
_cell.angle_alpha   90.00
_cell.angle_beta   90.00
_cell.angle_gamma   90.00
#
_symmetry.space_group_name_H-M   'P 1'
#
loop_
_entity.id
_entity.type
_entity.pdbx_description
1 polymer ?
#
loop_
_entity_poly.entity_id
_entity_poly.type
_entity_poly.pdbx_seq_one_letter_code
_entity_poly.pdbx_strand_id
1 'polypeptide(L)'
;MTVYALAHLRDRSPHPDIVEYLERIQATLDPYHARFVIHGAPVEVVEGTWPGSVVLIEFPDVVRAREWYASPAYQDILPLRTDHIEGDVVLLEGVGPDYDPVERAAKLRAADAGYSAEV
;
A
#
# COMPACT_ATOMS: atom_id res chain seq x y z
N MET A 1 1.81 2.57 -14.85
CA MET A 1 2.06 1.26 -14.21
C MET A 1 1.12 1.15 -13.04
N THR A 2 0.65 -0.06 -12.72
CA THR A 2 -0.18 -0.31 -11.54
C THR A 2 0.50 0.21 -10.29
N VAL A 3 -0.28 0.82 -9.39
CA VAL A 3 0.19 1.31 -8.10
C VAL A 3 -0.57 0.63 -6.99
N TYR A 4 0.12 0.36 -5.89
CA TYR A 4 -0.45 -0.24 -4.72
C TYR A 4 -0.39 0.71 -3.53
N ALA A 5 -1.52 0.88 -2.85
CA ALA A 5 -1.52 1.36 -1.47
C ALA A 5 -1.39 0.16 -0.55
N LEU A 6 -0.25 0.04 0.14
CA LEU A 6 -0.01 -0.96 1.17
C LEU A 6 -0.21 -0.30 2.52
N ALA A 7 -1.09 -0.87 3.34
CA ALA A 7 -1.25 -0.50 4.73
C ALA A 7 -0.81 -1.65 5.64
N HIS A 8 0.18 -1.39 6.49
CA HIS A 8 0.57 -2.30 7.57
C HIS A 8 -0.06 -1.81 8.86
N LEU A 9 -1.10 -2.51 9.31
CA LEU A 9 -1.96 -2.08 10.43
C LEU A 9 -1.68 -2.91 11.67
N ARG A 10 -1.39 -2.22 12.77
CA ARG A 10 -1.02 -2.74 14.09
C ARG A 10 -2.15 -2.47 15.08
N ASP A 11 -2.20 -3.28 16.13
CA ASP A 11 -3.13 -3.13 17.27
C ASP A 11 -4.61 -2.89 16.87
N ARG A 12 -5.18 -3.84 16.11
CA ARG A 12 -6.59 -3.79 15.71
C ARG A 12 -7.49 -4.25 16.85
N SER A 13 -8.11 -3.30 17.55
CA SER A 13 -9.21 -3.56 18.46
C SER A 13 -10.57 -3.28 17.79
N PRO A 14 -11.64 -4.04 18.07
CA PRO A 14 -12.98 -3.72 17.58
C PRO A 14 -13.42 -2.33 18.06
N HIS A 15 -13.85 -1.47 17.13
CA HIS A 15 -14.34 -0.13 17.43
C HIS A 15 -15.46 0.27 16.45
N PRO A 16 -16.55 0.92 16.89
CA PRO A 16 -17.64 1.35 16.01
C PRO A 16 -17.18 2.20 14.81
N ASP A 17 -16.27 3.15 15.01
CA ASP A 17 -15.71 3.99 13.93
C ASP A 17 -15.00 3.16 12.86
N ILE A 18 -14.36 2.05 13.24
CA ILE A 18 -13.75 1.13 12.26
C ILE A 18 -14.83 0.43 11.44
N VAL A 19 -15.95 0.07 12.05
CA VAL A 19 -17.08 -0.51 11.31
C VAL A 19 -17.63 0.51 10.32
N GLU A 20 -17.85 1.75 10.75
CA GLU A 20 -18.30 2.83 9.86
C GLU A 20 -17.30 3.10 8.72
N TYR A 21 -16.00 3.12 9.02
CA TYR A 21 -14.95 3.24 8.00
C TYR A 21 -15.08 2.14 6.94
N LEU A 22 -15.26 0.89 7.36
CA LEU A 22 -15.40 -0.26 6.45
C LEU A 22 -16.67 -0.19 5.60
N GLU A 23 -17.76 0.38 6.12
CA GLU A 23 -19.00 0.57 5.37
C GLU A 23 -18.87 1.65 4.29
N ARG A 24 -17.97 2.64 4.49
CA ARG A 24 -17.85 3.82 3.62
C ARG A 24 -16.68 3.75 2.64
N ILE A 25 -15.61 3.02 2.97
CA ILE A 25 -14.34 3.05 2.24
C ILE A 25 -14.47 2.70 0.75
N GLN A 26 -15.29 1.70 0.40
CA GLN A 26 -15.44 1.26 -0.99
C GLN A 26 -15.96 2.38 -1.90
N ALA A 27 -16.95 3.15 -1.45
CA ALA A 27 -17.51 4.26 -2.22
C ALA A 27 -16.48 5.37 -2.51
N THR A 28 -15.44 5.50 -1.67
CA THR A 28 -14.35 6.45 -1.92
C THR A 28 -13.38 5.95 -3.01
N LEU A 29 -13.26 4.63 -3.18
CA LEU A 29 -12.32 3.98 -4.09
C LEU A 29 -12.86 3.88 -5.52
N ASP A 30 -14.17 3.63 -5.66
CA ASP A 30 -14.82 3.39 -6.95
C ASP A 30 -14.53 4.46 -8.02
N PRO A 31 -14.56 5.78 -7.72
CA PRO A 31 -14.26 6.83 -8.71
C PRO A 31 -12.83 6.78 -9.27
N TYR A 32 -11.91 6.15 -8.54
CA TYR A 32 -10.50 6.03 -8.90
C TYR A 32 -10.15 4.66 -9.50
N HIS A 33 -11.18 3.84 -9.78
CA HIS A 33 -11.03 2.48 -10.31
C HIS A 33 -10.10 1.62 -9.44
N ALA A 34 -10.13 1.84 -8.14
CA ALA A 34 -9.30 1.15 -7.17
C ALA A 34 -10.03 -0.07 -6.60
N ARG A 35 -9.29 -1.12 -6.24
CA ARG A 35 -9.86 -2.33 -5.66
C ARG A 35 -9.01 -2.91 -4.56
N PHE A 36 -9.64 -3.53 -3.57
CA PHE A 36 -8.93 -4.35 -2.59
C PHE A 36 -8.37 -5.62 -3.24
N VAL A 37 -7.08 -5.85 -3.03
CA VAL A 37 -6.39 -7.11 -3.36
C VAL A 37 -6.24 -7.96 -2.09
N ILE A 38 -5.91 -7.33 -0.96
CA ILE A 38 -5.83 -7.95 0.36
C ILE A 38 -6.53 -7.02 1.36
N HIS A 39 -7.34 -7.57 2.26
CA HIS A 39 -8.02 -6.77 3.29
C HIS A 39 -8.00 -7.47 4.67
N GLY A 40 -6.81 -7.64 5.24
CA GLY A 40 -6.65 -8.19 6.60
C GLY A 40 -6.93 -9.69 6.72
N ALA A 41 -6.70 -10.46 5.65
CA ALA A 41 -6.71 -11.92 5.71
C ALA A 41 -5.65 -12.44 6.70
N PRO A 42 -5.85 -13.63 7.32
CA PRO A 42 -4.84 -14.26 8.17
C PRO A 42 -3.51 -14.39 7.42
N VAL A 43 -2.41 -14.00 8.09
CA VAL A 43 -1.06 -14.07 7.54
C VAL A 43 -0.37 -15.34 8.03
N GLU A 44 0.08 -16.18 7.10
CA GLU A 44 1.05 -17.23 7.39
C GLU A 44 2.46 -16.64 7.32
N VAL A 45 3.15 -16.59 8.45
CA VAL A 45 4.52 -16.08 8.51
C VAL A 45 5.49 -17.22 8.20
N VAL A 46 6.02 -17.23 6.99
CA VAL A 46 6.97 -18.25 6.52
C VAL A 46 8.40 -17.96 7.00
N GLU A 47 8.79 -16.67 7.05
CA GLU A 47 10.09 -16.21 7.54
C GLU A 47 9.96 -14.92 8.36
N GLY A 48 10.73 -14.79 9.45
CA GLY A 48 10.77 -13.59 10.29
C GLY A 48 9.57 -13.43 11.22
N THR A 49 9.16 -12.18 11.46
CA THR A 49 8.04 -11.82 12.34
C THR A 49 7.17 -10.77 11.65
N TRP A 50 5.86 -10.99 11.66
CA TRP A 50 4.88 -10.04 11.10
C TRP A 50 3.83 -9.66 12.15
N PRO A 51 3.95 -8.47 12.80
CA PRO A 51 2.93 -8.02 13.73
C PRO A 51 1.73 -7.44 12.98
N GLY A 52 0.50 -7.79 13.38
CA GLY A 52 -0.72 -7.17 12.85
C GLY A 52 -1.18 -7.70 11.49
N SER A 53 -1.76 -6.82 10.66
CA SER A 53 -2.45 -7.19 9.43
C SER A 53 -2.00 -6.32 8.24
N VAL A 54 -2.24 -6.80 7.03
CA VAL A 54 -1.94 -6.08 5.79
C VAL A 54 -3.21 -5.80 4.98
N VAL A 55 -3.30 -4.60 4.44
CA VAL A 55 -4.28 -4.22 3.41
C VAL A 55 -3.51 -3.79 2.17
N LEU A 56 -3.96 -4.26 1.01
CA LEU A 56 -3.38 -3.92 -0.29
C LEU A 56 -4.51 -3.48 -1.21
N ILE A 57 -4.40 -2.26 -1.73
CA ILE A 57 -5.34 -1.68 -2.70
C ILE A 57 -4.59 -1.44 -4.00
N GLU A 58 -5.13 -1.91 -5.10
CA GLU A 58 -4.60 -1.70 -6.44
C GLU A 58 -5.27 -0.50 -7.12
N PHE A 59 -4.45 0.35 -7.74
CA PHE A 59 -4.84 1.49 -8.58
C PHE A 59 -4.24 1.34 -9.99
N PRO A 60 -4.89 1.89 -11.03
CA PRO A 60 -4.33 1.87 -12.38
C PRO A 60 -2.99 2.61 -12.52
N ASP A 61 -2.80 3.68 -11.73
CA ASP A 61 -1.61 4.52 -11.74
C ASP A 61 -1.45 5.36 -10.45
N VAL A 62 -0.31 6.03 -10.32
CA VAL A 62 0.06 6.84 -9.16
C VAL A 62 -0.78 8.09 -8.99
N VAL A 63 -1.30 8.65 -10.10
CA VAL A 63 -2.11 9.87 -10.06
C VAL A 63 -3.41 9.56 -9.35
N ARG A 64 -4.10 8.50 -9.76
CA ARG A 64 -5.34 8.04 -9.12
C ARG A 64 -5.16 7.68 -7.66
N ALA A 65 -4.07 7.00 -7.30
CA ALA A 65 -3.77 6.66 -5.91
C ALA A 65 -3.61 7.91 -5.02
N ARG A 66 -2.90 8.93 -5.54
CA ARG A 66 -2.69 10.20 -4.83
C ARG A 66 -3.98 11.03 -4.74
N GLU A 67 -4.72 11.11 -5.84
CA GLU A 67 -6.00 11.84 -5.88
C GLU A 67 -7.05 11.20 -4.97
N TRP A 68 -7.12 9.88 -4.91
CA TRP A 68 -7.96 9.17 -3.95
C TRP A 68 -7.57 9.52 -2.52
N TYR A 69 -6.28 9.40 -2.18
CA TYR A 69 -5.82 9.67 -0.82
C TYR A 69 -6.08 11.13 -0.43
N ALA A 70 -5.92 12.08 -1.35
CA ALA A 70 -6.19 13.50 -1.11
C ALA A 70 -7.69 13.87 -1.25
N SER A 71 -8.55 12.95 -1.65
CA SER A 71 -9.95 13.25 -1.94
C SER A 71 -10.71 13.68 -0.69
N PRO A 72 -11.62 14.66 -0.77
CA PRO A 72 -12.44 15.05 0.38
C PRO A 72 -13.24 13.87 0.96
N ALA A 73 -13.74 12.98 0.11
CA ALA A 73 -14.52 11.81 0.52
C ALA A 73 -13.70 10.81 1.36
N TYR A 74 -12.44 10.54 0.97
CA TYR A 74 -11.58 9.66 1.74
C TYR A 74 -11.03 10.35 3.00
N GLN A 75 -10.65 11.63 2.90
CA GLN A 75 -10.16 12.39 4.04
C GLN A 75 -11.22 12.55 5.15
N ASP A 76 -12.51 12.60 4.80
CA ASP A 76 -13.61 12.64 5.77
C ASP A 76 -13.71 11.36 6.62
N ILE A 77 -13.40 10.19 6.04
CA ILE A 77 -13.46 8.90 6.75
C ILE A 77 -12.11 8.46 7.33
N LEU A 78 -11.01 9.08 6.91
CA LEU A 78 -9.67 8.67 7.33
C LEU A 78 -9.49 8.67 8.87
N PRO A 79 -9.94 9.69 9.64
CA PRO A 79 -9.83 9.72 11.09
C PRO A 79 -10.50 8.54 11.79
N LEU A 80 -11.64 8.06 11.26
CA LEU A 80 -12.36 6.90 11.79
C LEU A 80 -11.44 5.66 11.90
N ARG A 81 -10.43 5.56 11.04
CA ARG A 81 -9.39 4.54 11.11
C ARG A 81 -8.15 4.98 11.88
N THR A 82 -7.59 6.14 11.56
CA THR A 82 -6.26 6.53 12.08
C THR A 82 -6.25 6.81 13.56
N ASP A 83 -7.39 7.19 14.14
CA ASP A 83 -7.49 7.49 15.58
C ASP A 83 -7.54 6.21 16.43
N HIS A 84 -7.80 5.06 15.81
CA HIS A 84 -8.04 3.77 16.50
C HIS A 84 -7.12 2.62 16.06
N ILE A 85 -6.39 2.78 14.95
CA ILE A 85 -5.49 1.76 14.41
C ILE A 85 -4.18 2.41 14.00
N GLU A 86 -3.11 2.06 14.72
CA GLU A 86 -1.75 2.43 14.31
C GLU A 86 -1.37 1.71 13.02
N GLY A 87 -0.65 2.40 12.14
CA GLY A 87 -0.10 1.73 10.97
C GLY A 87 0.59 2.66 9.99
N ASP A 88 1.32 2.04 9.09
CA ASP A 88 2.00 2.72 7.99
C ASP A 88 1.20 2.52 6.72
N VAL A 89 1.05 3.59 5.94
CA VAL A 89 0.45 3.53 4.61
C VAL A 89 1.44 4.09 3.60
N VAL A 90 1.77 3.30 2.58
CA VAL A 90 2.70 3.69 1.51
C VAL A 90 2.08 3.47 0.14
N LEU A 91 2.42 4.34 -0.80
CA LEU A 91 2.08 4.17 -2.23
C LEU A 91 3.33 3.70 -2.96
N LEU A 92 3.23 2.54 -3.62
CA LEU A 92 4.35 1.88 -4.28
C LEU A 92 3.97 1.53 -5.71
N GLU A 93 4.89 1.74 -6.65
CA GLU A 93 4.71 1.27 -8.01
C GLU A 93 4.92 -0.24 -8.09
N GLY A 94 3.98 -0.92 -8.75
CA GLY A 94 4.12 -2.31 -9.12
C GLY A 94 5.09 -2.49 -10.28
N VAL A 95 5.56 -3.71 -10.45
CA VAL A 95 6.32 -4.11 -11.63
C VAL A 95 5.40 -4.71 -12.69
N GLY A 96 5.78 -4.63 -13.96
CA GLY A 96 5.05 -5.25 -15.07
C GLY A 96 5.24 -6.77 -15.14
N PRO A 97 4.47 -7.47 -16.00
CA PRO A 97 4.56 -8.92 -16.17
C PRO A 97 5.93 -9.38 -16.70
N ASP A 98 6.65 -8.52 -17.42
CA ASP A 98 7.97 -8.79 -17.99
C ASP A 98 9.12 -8.35 -17.06
N TYR A 99 8.86 -8.15 -15.77
CA TYR A 99 9.89 -7.77 -14.82
C TYR A 99 10.93 -8.87 -14.63
N ASP A 100 12.21 -8.53 -14.86
CA ASP A 100 13.34 -9.42 -14.64
C ASP A 100 14.24 -8.94 -13.48
N PRO A 101 14.33 -9.68 -12.36
CA PRO A 101 15.23 -9.34 -11.27
C PRO A 101 16.73 -9.41 -11.65
N VAL A 102 17.11 -10.16 -12.70
CA VAL A 102 18.50 -10.22 -13.19
C VAL A 102 18.91 -8.89 -13.81
N GLU A 103 18.04 -8.27 -14.60
CA GLU A 103 18.28 -6.92 -15.14
C GLU A 103 18.44 -5.88 -14.02
N ARG A 104 17.60 -5.98 -12.97
CA ARG A 104 17.70 -5.10 -11.81
C ARG A 104 19.04 -5.25 -11.11
N ALA A 105 19.51 -6.49 -10.92
CA ALA A 105 20.81 -6.77 -10.31
C ALA A 105 21.98 -6.24 -11.17
N ALA A 106 21.91 -6.37 -12.50
CA ALA A 106 22.91 -5.82 -13.41
C ALA A 106 23.01 -4.29 -13.30
N LYS A 107 21.86 -3.59 -13.26
CA LYS A 107 21.78 -2.14 -13.06
C LYS A 107 22.41 -1.71 -11.73
N LEU A 108 22.19 -2.45 -10.65
CA LEU A 108 22.79 -2.18 -9.33
C LEU A 108 24.31 -2.30 -9.35
N ARG A 109 24.86 -3.39 -9.92
CA ARG A 109 26.31 -3.59 -10.02
C ARG A 109 26.98 -2.51 -10.88
N ALA A 110 26.34 -2.09 -11.97
CA ALA A 110 26.85 -1.02 -12.82
C ALA A 110 26.91 0.32 -12.07
N ALA A 111 25.91 0.63 -11.24
CA ALA A 111 25.90 1.85 -10.43
C ALA A 111 27.02 1.85 -9.36
N ASP A 112 27.26 0.71 -8.71
CA ASP A 112 28.32 0.54 -7.71
C ASP A 112 29.74 0.62 -8.32
N ALA A 113 29.92 0.05 -9.52
CA ALA A 113 31.16 0.15 -10.27
C ALA A 113 31.47 1.59 -10.72
N GLY A 114 30.44 2.41 -10.97
CA GLY A 114 30.59 3.84 -11.29
C GLY A 114 31.03 4.69 -10.09
N TYR A 115 30.68 4.30 -8.87
CA TYR A 115 31.11 4.99 -7.64
C TYR A 115 32.59 4.72 -7.30
N SER A 116 33.13 3.58 -7.73
CA SER A 116 34.51 3.17 -7.45
C SER A 116 35.55 3.76 -8.41
N ALA A 117 35.13 4.48 -9.47
CA ALA A 117 36.01 5.03 -10.49
C ALA A 117 36.38 6.53 -10.27
N GLU A 118 35.87 7.14 -9.20
CA GLU A 118 36.25 8.49 -8.75
C GLU A 118 37.03 8.42 -7.43
N VAL A 119 38.24 7.83 -7.45
CA VAL A 119 39.28 8.03 -6.42
C VAL A 119 40.65 8.12 -7.08
#